data_AF-A0A3P7ILT3-F1
#
_entry.id   AF-A0A3P7ILT3-F1
#
_cell.length_a   1.000
_cell.length_b   1.000
_cell.length_c   1.000
_cell.angle_alpha   90.00
_cell.angle_beta   90.00
_cell.angle_gamma   90.00
#
_symmetry.space_group_name_H-M   'P 1'
#
loop_
_entity.id
_entity.type
_entity.pdbx_description
1 polymer ?
#
loop_
_entity_poly.entity_id
_entity_poly.type
_entity_poly.pdbx_seq_one_letter_code
_entity_poly.pdbx_strand_id
1 'polypeptide(L)'
;WIFLVDGPGNATKGLKAEWLTVKGDKLYVGGLGKEWTTTDGVYVNDNPMWIKVVSRNGKVNPLFFFLFHGLISAPKFFNIRAAQ
;
A
#
# COMPACT_ATOMS: atom_id res chain seq x y z
N TRP A 1 14.66 3.53 -8.16
CA TRP A 1 13.31 3.80 -8.63
C TRP A 1 12.63 2.48 -8.96
N ILE A 2 11.31 2.37 -8.77
CA ILE A 2 10.54 1.13 -8.98
C ILE A 2 9.14 1.47 -9.53
N PHE A 3 8.53 0.52 -10.25
CA PHE A 3 7.13 0.60 -10.67
C PHE A 3 6.27 -0.34 -9.83
N LEU A 4 5.13 0.15 -9.33
CA LEU A 4 4.23 -0.62 -8.47
C LEU A 4 2.92 -0.91 -9.19
N VAL A 5 2.60 -2.18 -9.32
CA VAL A 5 1.34 -2.70 -9.87
C VAL A 5 0.28 -2.76 -8.76
N ASP A 6 -0.98 -2.53 -9.08
CA ASP A 6 -2.08 -2.54 -8.12
C ASP A 6 -2.37 -3.95 -7.52
N GLY A 7 -3.13 -4.00 -6.42
CA GLY A 7 -3.56 -5.24 -5.78
C GLY A 7 -2.41 -6.12 -5.26
N PRO A 8 -2.46 -7.46 -5.33
CA PRO A 8 -1.35 -8.33 -4.95
C PRO A 8 -0.21 -8.37 -5.99
N GLY A 9 -0.32 -7.63 -7.11
CA GLY A 9 0.66 -7.64 -8.20
C GLY A 9 0.22 -8.41 -9.46
N ASN A 10 -1.05 -8.83 -9.52
CA ASN A 10 -1.68 -9.46 -10.69
C ASN A 10 -2.52 -8.49 -11.53
N ALA A 11 -2.55 -7.20 -11.16
CA ALA A 11 -3.28 -6.19 -11.91
C ALA A 11 -2.51 -5.74 -13.16
N THR A 12 -3.22 -5.19 -14.14
CA THR A 12 -2.62 -4.57 -15.34
C THR A 12 -2.37 -3.08 -15.16
N LYS A 13 -2.94 -2.48 -14.11
CA LYS A 13 -2.84 -1.04 -13.81
C LYS A 13 -1.82 -0.75 -12.70
N GLY A 14 -1.27 0.46 -12.73
CA GLY A 14 -0.41 0.96 -11.67
C GLY A 14 -1.17 1.14 -10.35
N LEU A 15 -0.46 0.97 -9.24
CA LEU A 15 -0.97 1.28 -7.91
C LEU A 15 -1.25 2.78 -7.82
N LYS A 16 -2.48 3.15 -7.41
CA LYS A 16 -2.77 4.51 -6.98
C LYS A 16 -2.23 4.69 -5.56
N ALA A 17 -0.99 5.13 -5.45
CA ALA A 17 -0.35 5.41 -4.16
C ALA A 17 -0.96 6.68 -3.55
N GLU A 18 -1.37 6.61 -2.29
CA GLU A 18 -1.92 7.74 -1.53
C GLU A 18 -0.98 8.14 -0.39
N TRP A 19 -0.20 7.19 0.12
CA TRP A 19 0.74 7.45 1.20
C TRP A 19 2.02 6.62 1.12
N LEU A 20 3.05 7.17 1.76
CA LEU A 20 4.39 6.62 1.87
C LEU A 20 4.87 6.72 3.31
N THR A 21 5.57 5.69 3.80
CA THR A 21 6.23 5.73 5.11
C THR A 21 7.43 4.79 5.11
N VAL A 22 8.41 5.09 5.95
CA VAL A 22 9.62 4.27 6.09
C VAL A 22 9.65 3.70 7.50
N LYS A 23 9.84 2.38 7.60
CA LYS A 23 10.07 1.70 8.88
C LYS A 23 11.28 0.77 8.73
N GLY A 24 12.37 1.12 9.41
CA GLY A 24 13.66 0.44 9.26
C GLY A 24 14.24 0.69 7.87
N ASP A 25 14.56 -0.39 7.16
CA ASP A 25 15.14 -0.40 5.81
C ASP A 25 14.10 -0.58 4.70
N LYS A 26 12.81 -0.51 5.04
CA LYS A 26 11.69 -0.76 4.14
C LYS A 26 10.83 0.49 3.94
N LEU A 27 10.52 0.76 2.69
CA LEU A 27 9.51 1.72 2.27
C LEU A 27 8.16 0.99 2.15
N TYR A 28 7.13 1.55 2.76
CA TYR A 28 5.76 1.07 2.64
C TYR A 28 4.99 2.08 1.81
N VAL A 29 4.34 1.59 0.75
CA VAL A 29 3.52 2.37 -0.16
C VAL A 29 2.11 1.82 -0.10
N GLY A 30 1.14 2.63 0.31
CA GLY A 30 -0.25 2.19 0.36
C GLY A 30 -1.18 3.05 -0.49
N GLY A 31 -2.31 2.44 -0.86
CA GLY A 31 -3.42 3.12 -1.49
C GLY A 31 -4.45 3.61 -0.46
N LEU A 32 -5.70 3.66 -0.89
CA LEU A 32 -6.83 4.21 -0.12
C LEU A 32 -7.12 3.47 1.19
N GLY A 33 -6.76 2.18 1.31
CA GLY A 33 -7.03 1.39 2.52
C GLY A 33 -8.50 1.02 2.72
N LYS A 34 -9.29 1.03 1.64
CA LYS A 34 -10.68 0.57 1.59
C LYS A 34 -10.96 -0.15 0.26
N GLU A 35 -12.10 -0.80 0.17
CA GLU A 35 -12.57 -1.44 -1.06
C GLU A 35 -12.71 -0.42 -2.20
N TRP A 36 -12.36 -0.87 -3.41
CA TRP A 36 -12.67 -0.14 -4.63
C TRP A 36 -14.15 -0.31 -4.93
N THR A 37 -14.84 0.81 -5.08
CA THR A 37 -16.27 0.86 -5.38
C THR A 37 -16.50 1.61 -6.69
N THR A 38 -17.63 1.36 -7.35
CA THR A 38 -18.16 2.24 -8.38
C THR A 38 -18.52 3.60 -7.77
N THR A 39 -18.84 4.58 -8.61
CA THR A 39 -19.36 5.89 -8.17
C THR A 39 -20.64 5.78 -7.34
N ASP A 40 -21.41 4.72 -7.57
CA ASP A 40 -22.65 4.41 -6.86
C ASP A 40 -22.42 3.62 -5.56
N GLY A 41 -21.16 3.39 -5.19
CA GLY A 41 -20.79 2.68 -3.96
C GLY A 41 -20.82 1.16 -4.05
N VAL A 42 -21.00 0.59 -5.25
CA VAL A 42 -21.03 -0.88 -5.44
C VAL A 42 -19.61 -1.45 -5.39
N TYR A 43 -19.41 -2.52 -4.62
CA TYR A 43 -18.13 -3.23 -4.51
C TYR A 43 -17.61 -3.71 -5.86
N VAL A 44 -16.29 -3.60 -6.07
CA VAL A 44 -15.62 -4.11 -7.28
C VAL A 44 -14.42 -4.99 -6.93
N ASN A 45 -13.51 -4.54 -6.07
CA ASN A 45 -12.31 -5.29 -5.67
C ASN A 45 -11.62 -4.71 -4.43
N ASP A 46 -10.66 -5.46 -3.89
CA ASP A 46 -9.87 -5.11 -2.71
C ASP A 46 -8.52 -4.47 -3.02
N ASN A 47 -8.24 -4.14 -4.29
CA ASN A 47 -6.89 -3.75 -4.71
C ASN A 47 -6.32 -2.55 -3.92
N PRO A 48 -7.10 -1.48 -3.60
CA PRO A 48 -6.59 -0.35 -2.84
C PRO A 48 -6.26 -0.67 -1.37
N MET A 49 -6.60 -1.87 -0.88
CA MET A 49 -6.23 -2.38 0.44
C MET A 49 -4.86 -3.08 0.46
N TRP A 50 -4.14 -3.13 -0.67
CA TRP A 50 -2.80 -3.72 -0.71
C TRP A 50 -1.73 -2.65 -0.47
N ILE A 51 -0.76 -2.99 0.38
CA ILE A 51 0.42 -2.18 0.68
C ILE A 51 1.63 -2.85 0.04
N LYS A 52 2.48 -2.06 -0.60
CA LYS A 52 3.74 -2.51 -1.21
C LYS A 52 4.87 -2.25 -0.25
N VAL A 53 5.49 -3.33 0.22
CA VAL A 53 6.68 -3.27 1.05
C VAL A 53 7.89 -3.41 0.15
N VAL A 54 8.63 -2.31 0.01
CA VAL A 54 9.79 -2.18 -0.87
C VAL A 54 11.05 -2.19 -0.01
N SER A 55 11.93 -3.14 -0.28
CA SER A 55 13.24 -3.21 0.36
C SER A 55 14.29 -2.40 -0.40
N ARG A 56 15.44 -2.14 0.22
CA ARG A 56 16.51 -1.31 -0.37
C ARG A 56 17.07 -1.83 -1.69
N ASN A 57 16.98 -3.14 -1.93
CA ASN A 57 17.39 -3.77 -3.20
C ASN A 57 16.28 -3.78 -4.27
N GLY A 58 15.13 -3.16 -4.00
CA GLY A 58 14.00 -3.08 -4.93
C GLY A 58 13.05 -4.27 -4.91
N LYS A 59 13.24 -5.28 -4.05
CA LYS A 59 12.24 -6.35 -3.92
C LYS A 59 10.96 -5.80 -3.32
N VAL A 60 9.84 -6.11 -3.98
CA VAL A 60 8.49 -5.69 -3.60
C VAL A 60 7.73 -6.90 -3.07
N ASN A 61 7.21 -6.78 -1.85
CA ASN A 61 6.30 -7.77 -1.27
C ASN A 61 4.94 -7.11 -1.00
N PRO A 62 3.84 -7.71 -1.49
CA PRO A 62 2.51 -7.24 -1.18
C PRO A 62 2.14 -7.63 0.27
N LEU A 63 1.55 -6.69 1.02
CA LEU A 63 1.06 -6.88 2.37
C LEU A 63 -0.39 -6.39 2.42
N PHE A 64 -1.30 -7.22 2.93
CA PHE A 64 -2.69 -6.84 3.05
C PHE A 64 -2.90 -5.87 4.23
N PHE A 65 -3.76 -4.86 4.05
CA PHE A 65 -3.94 -3.75 4.99
C PHE A 65 -4.23 -4.19 6.43
N PHE A 66 -5.03 -5.23 6.64
CA PHE A 66 -5.34 -5.70 8.01
C PHE A 66 -4.11 -6.22 8.75
N LEU A 67 -3.14 -6.81 8.05
CA LEU A 67 -1.87 -7.24 8.66
C LEU A 67 -0.96 -6.05 8.98
N PHE A 68 -1.13 -4.93 8.27
CA PHE A 68 -0.40 -3.70 8.53
C PHE A 68 -0.93 -2.92 9.73
N HIS A 69 -2.23 -2.99 10.02
CA HIS A 69 -2.82 -2.33 11.19
C HIS A 69 -2.14 -2.77 12.52
N GLY A 70 -1.80 -4.05 12.64
CA GLY A 70 -1.02 -4.56 13.78
C GLY A 70 0.44 -4.09 13.81
N LEU A 71 1.00 -3.66 12.67
CA LEU A 71 2.39 -3.17 12.56
C LEU A 71 2.55 -1.69 12.92
N ILE A 72 1.47 -0.89 12.80
CA ILE A 72 1.47 0.56 13.09
C ILE A 72 1.08 0.91 14.53
N SER A 73 0.49 -0.03 15.28
CA SER A 73 0.15 0.18 16.70
C SER A 73 1.38 0.27 17.62
N ALA A 74 2.59 0.02 17.09
CA ALA A 74 3.84 0.18 17.84
C ALA A 74 4.33 1.65 17.78
N PRO A 75 4.58 2.31 18.93
CA PRO A 75 4.74 3.77 19.04
C PRO A 75 6.08 4.35 18.52
N LYS A 76 6.79 3.65 17.62
CA LYS A 76 8.07 4.13 17.09
C LYS A 76 7.85 4.90 15.78
N PHE A 77 7.79 6.23 15.91
CA PHE A 77 7.89 7.26 14.86
C PHE A 77 7.49 6.79 13.44
N PHE A 78 6.18 6.86 13.17
CA PHE A 78 5.63 6.61 11.85
C PHE A 78 5.39 7.95 11.16
N ASN A 79 6.28 8.36 10.25
CA ASN A 79 6.11 9.60 9.48
C ASN A 79 5.45 9.26 8.14
N ILE A 80 4.11 9.23 8.13
CA ILE A 80 3.32 9.03 6.92
C ILE A 80 3.29 10.35 6.13
N ARG A 81 3.69 10.28 4.87
CA ARG A 81 3.55 11.39 3.91
C ARG A 81 2.53 11.03 2.85
N ALA A 82 1.79 12.02 2.37
CA ALA A 82 0.97 11.87 1.17
C ALA A 82 1.88 11.57 -0.03
N ALA A 83 1.45 10.64 -0.89
CA ALA A 83 2.05 10.45 -2.20
C ALA A 83 1.49 11.54 -3.14
N GLN A 84 2.37 12.22 -3.88
CA GLN A 84 1.99 13.22 -4.88
C GLN A 84 1.56 12.56 -6.19
#